data_AF-A0A1J4YP57-F1
#
_entry.id   AF-A0A1J4YP57-F1
#
_cell.length_a   1.000
_cell.length_b   1.000
_cell.length_c   1.000
_cell.angle_alpha   90.00
_cell.angle_beta   90.00
_cell.angle_gamma   90.00
#
_symmetry.space_group_name_H-M   'P 1'
#
loop_
_entity.id
_entity.type
_entity.pdbx_description
1 polymer ?
#
loop_
_entity_poly.entity_id
_entity_poly.type
_entity_poly.pdbx_seq_one_letter_code
_entity_poly.pdbx_strand_id
1 'polypeptide(L)' 'MRFRVYLTFNKDSVREPIIWKLAKQFDVVTNIRTAEVKDDMGLVGLEIDGEDDVVNAAVKWLGEQGVHVEPIEQNVIEG' A
#
# COMPACT_ATOMS: atom_id res chain seq x y z
N MET A 1 -9.68 5.16 9.80
CA MET A 1 -9.34 6.13 8.75
C MET A 1 -9.19 5.50 7.36
N ARG A 2 -9.25 6.34 6.32
CA ARG A 2 -8.74 6.03 4.98
C ARG A 2 -7.39 6.69 4.78
N PHE A 3 -6.38 5.90 4.42
CA PHE A 3 -5.04 6.37 4.14
C PHE A 3 -4.59 5.93 2.75
N ARG A 4 -3.88 6.80 2.03
CA ARG A 4 -3.45 6.54 0.65
C ARG A 4 -1.95 6.58 0.53
N VAL A 5 -1.40 5.59 -0.14
CA VAL A 5 0.04 5.41 -0.34
C VAL A 5 0.36 5.00 -1.78
N TYR A 6 1.50 5.43 -2.28
CA TYR A 6 2.18 4.78 -3.38
C TYR A 6 3.10 3.69 -2.82
N LEU A 7 3.00 2.51 -3.41
CA LEU A 7 3.83 1.35 -3.13
C LEU A 7 4.71 1.07 -4.34
N THR A 8 6.02 1.11 -4.15
CA THR A 8 6.99 0.72 -5.18
C THR A 8 7.61 -0.61 -4.79
N PHE A 9 7.34 -1.62 -5.61
CA PHE A 9 7.86 -2.98 -5.50
C PHE A 9 9.09 -3.12 -6.39
N ASN A 10 10.13 -3.76 -5.85
CA ASN A 10 11.33 -4.12 -6.61
C ASN A 10 11.21 -5.55 -7.17
N LYS A 11 12.26 -6.03 -7.83
CA LYS A 11 12.28 -7.34 -8.48
C LYS A 11 12.01 -8.51 -7.52
N ASP A 12 12.38 -8.38 -6.26
CA ASP A 12 12.21 -9.43 -5.27
C ASP A 12 10.79 -9.38 -4.66
N SER A 13 10.25 -8.18 -4.42
CA SER A 13 8.92 -8.01 -3.81
C SER A 13 7.75 -8.04 -4.79
N VAL A 14 7.95 -7.75 -6.09
CA VAL A 14 6.87 -7.70 -7.10
C VAL A 14 6.19 -9.05 -7.34
N ARG A 15 6.90 -10.17 -7.06
CA ARG A 15 6.37 -11.54 -7.21
C ARG A 15 5.65 -12.04 -5.96
N GLU A 16 5.74 -11.31 -4.85
CA GLU A 16 5.14 -11.69 -3.59
C GLU A 16 3.70 -11.14 -3.48
N PRO A 17 2.74 -11.90 -2.92
CA PRO A 17 1.35 -11.47 -2.79
C PRO A 17 1.17 -10.53 -1.58
N ILE A 18 1.98 -9.47 -1.49
CA ILE A 18 2.10 -8.62 -0.29
C ILE A 18 0.78 -7.91 0.05
N ILE A 19 0.06 -7.37 -0.95
CA ILE A 19 -1.23 -6.69 -0.71
C ILE A 19 -2.28 -7.68 -0.19
N TRP A 20 -2.27 -8.92 -0.68
CA TRP A 20 -3.14 -9.98 -0.14
C TRP A 20 -2.75 -10.36 1.30
N LYS A 21 -1.45 -10.52 1.58
CA LYS A 21 -0.94 -10.80 2.93
C LYS A 21 -1.33 -9.68 3.91
N LEU A 22 -1.30 -8.41 3.47
CA LEU A 22 -1.71 -7.23 4.24
C LEU A 22 -3.13 -7.39 4.80
N ALA A 23 -4.12 -7.61 3.93
CA ALA A 23 -5.53 -7.76 4.32
C ALA A 23 -5.83 -9.07 5.08
N LYS A 24 -4.92 -10.07 5.03
CA LYS A 24 -5.02 -11.29 5.84
C LYS A 24 -4.43 -11.14 7.23
N GLN A 25 -3.44 -10.26 7.38
CA GLN A 25 -2.70 -10.05 8.63
C GLN A 25 -3.30 -8.92 9.48
N PHE A 26 -3.86 -7.91 8.84
CA PHE A 26 -4.47 -6.74 9.49
C PHE A 26 -5.95 -6.66 9.13
N ASP A 27 -6.77 -6.20 10.07
CA ASP A 27 -8.20 -5.94 9.83
C ASP A 27 -8.37 -4.63 9.06
N VAL A 28 -8.02 -4.68 7.77
CA VAL A 28 -8.07 -3.54 6.85
C VAL A 28 -8.70 -3.97 5.53
N VAL A 29 -9.39 -3.02 4.91
CA VAL A 29 -9.87 -3.13 3.54
C VAL A 29 -8.89 -2.39 2.64
N THR A 30 -8.40 -3.07 1.60
CA THR A 30 -7.52 -2.47 0.59
C THR A 30 -8.27 -2.18 -0.70
N ASN A 31 -8.08 -0.99 -1.26
CA ASN A 31 -8.63 -0.61 -2.56
C ASN A 31 -7.52 -0.09 -3.47
N ILE A 32 -7.27 -0.80 -4.58
CA ILE A 32 -6.27 -0.39 -5.57
C ILE A 32 -6.84 0.75 -6.41
N ARG A 33 -6.19 1.92 -6.36
CA ARG A 33 -6.56 3.11 -7.12
C ARG A 33 -5.84 3.16 -8.47
N THR A 34 -4.58 2.76 -8.50
CA THR A 34 -3.77 2.62 -9.71
C THR A 34 -2.81 1.44 -9.53
N ALA A 35 -2.47 0.75 -10.62
CA ALA A 35 -1.45 -0.30 -10.60
C ALA A 35 -0.77 -0.41 -11.95
N GLU A 36 0.56 -0.46 -11.92
CA GLU A 36 1.42 -0.87 -13.03
C GLU A 36 2.33 -1.98 -12.50
N VAL A 37 2.34 -3.13 -13.19
CA VAL A 37 3.18 -4.29 -12.81
C VAL A 37 3.95 -4.74 -14.04
N LYS A 38 5.26 -4.88 -13.89
CA LYS A 38 6.19 -5.42 -14.88
C LYS A 38 6.96 -6.59 -14.26
N ASP A 39 7.80 -7.24 -15.08
CA ASP A 39 8.56 -8.42 -14.67
C ASP A 39 9.53 -8.19 -13.49
N ASP A 40 9.98 -6.95 -13.30
CA ASP A 40 11.02 -6.56 -12.34
C ASP A 40 10.63 -5.39 -11.41
N MET A 41 9.45 -4.80 -11.58
CA MET A 41 8.97 -3.71 -10.73
C MET A 41 7.44 -3.61 -10.69
N GLY A 42 6.92 -3.04 -9.61
CA GLY A 42 5.50 -2.67 -9.49
C GLY A 42 5.33 -1.28 -8.89
N LEU A 43 4.35 -0.52 -9.38
CA LEU A 43 3.92 0.74 -8.78
C LEU A 43 2.42 0.67 -8.53
N VAL A 44 2.00 0.79 -7.27
CA VAL A 44 0.58 0.66 -6.88
C VAL A 44 0.17 1.84 -6.02
N GLY A 45 -0.83 2.59 -6.46
CA GLY A 45 -1.57 3.51 -5.59
C GLY A 45 -2.60 2.72 -4.80
N LEU A 46 -2.42 2.60 -3.50
CA LEU A 46 -3.28 1.82 -2.61
C LEU A 46 -3.98 2.74 -1.61
N GLU A 47 -5.30 2.58 -1.48
CA GLU A 47 -6.05 3.08 -0.34
C GLU A 47 -6.24 1.95 0.68
N ILE A 48 -5.99 2.25 1.94
CA ILE A 48 -6.13 1.35 3.08
C ILE A 48 -7.18 1.98 4.01
N ASP A 49 -8.24 1.24 4.31
CA ASP A 49 -9.33 1.65 5.20
C ASP A 49 -9.40 0.69 6.40
N GLY A 50 -9.49 1.22 7.62
CA GLY A 50 -9.50 0.45 8.86
C GLY A 50 -9.30 1.35 10.09
N GLU A 51 -9.16 0.77 11.28
CA GLU A 51 -8.85 1.53 12.50
C GLU A 51 -7.47 2.19 12.42
N ASP A 52 -7.32 3.38 13.02
CA ASP A 52 -6.16 4.26 12.81
C ASP A 52 -4.83 3.61 13.23
N ASP A 53 -4.80 2.91 14.37
CA ASP A 53 -3.63 2.19 14.87
C ASP A 53 -3.30 0.97 14.00
N VAL A 54 -4.33 0.25 13.53
CA VAL A 54 -4.18 -0.90 12.61
C VAL A 54 -3.61 -0.45 11.26
N VAL A 55 -4.13 0.65 10.69
CA VAL A 55 -3.63 1.24 9.43
C VAL A 55 -2.16 1.64 9.57
N ASN A 56 -1.80 2.32 10.66
CA ASN A 56 -0.41 2.72 10.92
C ASN A 56 0.54 1.50 11.05
N ALA A 57 0.11 0.44 11.74
CA ALA A 57 0.87 -0.79 11.84
C ALA A 57 1.02 -1.49 10.49
N ALA A 58 -0.05 -1.54 9.69
CA ALA A 58 -0.08 -2.13 8.36
C ALA A 58 0.87 -1.41 7.38
N VAL A 59 0.88 -0.07 7.41
CA VAL A 59 1.78 0.77 6.59
C VAL A 59 3.24 0.52 6.96
N LYS A 60 3.57 0.45 8.25
CA LYS A 60 4.93 0.14 8.70
C LYS A 60 5.36 -1.26 8.23
N TRP A 61 4.47 -2.24 8.36
CA TRP A 61 4.74 -3.62 7.96
C TRP A 61 5.03 -3.75 6.46
N LEU A 62 4.38 -2.97 5.59
CA LEU A 62 4.69 -2.94 4.15
C LEU A 62 6.16 -2.59 3.89
N GLY A 63 6.70 -1.60 4.62
CA GLY A 63 8.13 -1.24 4.56
C GLY A 63 9.05 -2.39 4.95
N GLU A 64 8.67 -3.17 5.96
CA GLU A 64 9.41 -4.36 6.41
C GLU A 64 9.39 -5.50 5.38
N GLN A 65 8.43 -5.51 4.45
CA GLN A 65 8.38 -6.48 3.35
C GLN A 65 9.26 -6.08 2.14
N GLY A 66 10.07 -5.03 2.25
CA GLY A 66 10.91 -4.54 1.15
C GLY A 66 10.12 -3.78 0.08
N VAL A 67 8.96 -3.24 0.44
CA VAL A 67 8.18 -2.33 -0.40
C VAL A 67 8.52 -0.90 0.01
N HIS A 68 8.83 -0.04 -0.95
CA HIS A 68 8.98 1.38 -0.66
C HIS A 68 7.59 2.03 -0.58
N VAL A 69 7.32 2.75 0.51
CA VAL A 69 5.98 3.29 0.82
C VAL A 69 6.06 4.80 0.93
N GLU A 70 5.29 5.50 0.10
CA GLU A 70 5.20 6.96 0.10
C GLU A 70 3.76 7.39 0.32
N PRO A 71 3.44 8.20 1.34
CA PRO A 71 2.12 8.78 1.49
C PRO A 71 1.74 9.60 0.25
N ILE A 72 0.50 9.45 -0.21
CA ILE A 72 -0.05 10.37 -1.20
C ILE A 72 -0.47 11.61 -0.41
N GLU A 73 0.32 12.69 -0.51
CA GLU A 73 -0.10 13.99 0.03
C GLU A 73 -1.45 14.35 -0.60
N GLN A 74 -2.49 14.39 0.23
CA GLN A 74 -3.77 14.96 -0.17
C GLN A 74 -3.56 16.47 -0.31
N ASN A 75 -3.11 16.91 -1.49
CA ASN A 75 -3.42 18.27 -1.92
C ASN A 75 -4.95 18.35 -1.97
N VAL A 76 -5.54 18.95 -0.95
CA VAL A 76 -6.93 19.37 -0.93
C VAL A 76 -7.07 20.41 -2.04
N ILE A 77 -7.39 19.95 -3.24
CA ILE A 77 -8.03 20.80 -4.24
C ILE A 77 -9.50 20.38 -4.22
N GLU A 78 -10.21 20.82 -3.19
CA GLU A 78 -11.65 21.01 -3.32
C GLU A 78 -11.83 22.18 -4.31
N GLY A 79 -12.30 21.85 -5.50
CA GLY A 79 -12.75 22.79 -6.53
C GLY A 79 -14.05 22.27 -7.13
#